data_AF-A0A7S3F4N3-F1
#
_entry.id   AF-A0A7S3F4N3-F1
#
_cell.length_a   1.000
_cell.length_b   1.000
_cell.length_c   1.000
_cell.angle_alpha   90.00
_cell.angle_beta   90.00
_cell.angle_gamma   90.00
#
_symmetry.space_group_name_H-M   'P 1'
#
loop_
_entity.id
_entity.type
_entity.pdbx_description
1 polymer ?
#
loop_
_entity_poly.entity_id
_entity_poly.type
_entity_poly.pdbx_seq_one_letter_code
_entity_poly.pdbx_strand_id
1 'polypeptide(L)'
;EEVCIMKVDVEGFEPYVFEGASKLISSGKVSNVLIEYSPGVWERQKKWDEMHKLPAMLEAFMDAGMEVRNIEDRYTRGGIQRSSPQEWKAALRPKMEKVTRETLKADHENAERMKNGKMNRIPEDLHPNSLHAALGHN
;
A
#
# COMPACT_ATOMS: atom_id res chain seq x y z
N GLU A 1 -2.99 27.55 2.24
CA GLU A 1 -3.57 26.79 1.12
C GLU A 1 -3.91 25.39 1.62
N GLU A 2 -5.09 24.91 1.27
CA GLU A 2 -5.57 23.55 1.57
C GLU A 2 -5.34 22.67 0.34
N VAL A 3 -4.93 21.42 0.57
CA VAL A 3 -4.65 20.45 -0.49
C VAL A 3 -5.76 19.41 -0.47
N CYS A 4 -6.60 19.41 -1.51
CA CYS A 4 -7.71 18.46 -1.62
C CYS A 4 -7.21 17.01 -1.76
N ILE A 5 -6.22 16.78 -2.63
CA ILE A 5 -5.63 15.46 -2.89
C ILE A 5 -4.12 15.61 -3.07
N MET A 6 -3.35 14.80 -2.36
CA MET A 6 -1.91 14.60 -2.59
C MET A 6 -1.71 13.23 -3.24
N LYS A 7 -1.28 13.22 -4.51
CA LYS A 7 -0.86 12.00 -5.21
C LYS A 7 0.63 11.79 -5.03
N VAL A 8 1.04 10.60 -4.58
CA VAL A 8 2.45 10.21 -4.46
C VAL A 8 2.65 8.90 -5.19
N ASP A 9 3.60 8.88 -6.10
CA ASP A 9 3.92 7.76 -6.97
C ASP A 9 5.42 7.84 -7.22
N VAL A 10 6.15 7.06 -6.42
CA VAL A 10 7.62 7.10 -6.37
C VAL A 10 8.20 5.69 -6.35
N GLU A 11 7.48 4.74 -6.96
CA GLU A 11 7.95 3.37 -7.18
C GLU A 11 8.35 2.67 -5.86
N GLY A 12 7.52 2.72 -4.83
CA GLY A 12 7.76 2.00 -3.56
C GLY A 12 8.55 2.79 -2.51
N PHE A 13 8.97 4.01 -2.81
CA PHE A 13 9.70 4.89 -1.87
C PHE A 13 8.79 5.89 -1.13
N GLU A 14 7.47 5.65 -1.16
CA GLU A 14 6.45 6.51 -0.54
C GLU A 14 6.76 6.80 0.95
N PRO A 15 7.24 5.83 1.77
CA PRO A 15 7.56 6.12 3.17
C PRO A 15 8.57 7.26 3.37
N TYR A 16 9.55 7.40 2.48
CA TYR A 16 10.54 8.49 2.56
C TYR A 16 9.94 9.85 2.21
N VAL A 17 9.01 9.88 1.25
CA VAL A 17 8.30 11.12 0.90
C VAL A 17 7.50 11.60 2.11
N PHE A 18 6.80 10.71 2.80
CA PHE A 18 5.99 11.09 3.97
C PHE A 18 6.80 11.38 5.21
N GLU A 19 7.96 10.77 5.39
CA GLU A 19 8.92 11.17 6.43
C GLU A 19 9.36 12.63 6.22
N GLY A 20 9.77 12.98 5.00
CA GLY A 20 10.15 14.35 4.64
C GLY A 20 8.98 15.35 4.66
N ALA A 21 7.78 14.90 4.29
CA ALA A 21 6.55 15.70 4.27
C ALA A 21 5.76 15.66 5.59
N SER A 22 6.32 15.10 6.66
CA SER A 22 5.64 14.87 7.95
C SER A 22 4.90 16.10 8.47
N LYS A 23 5.54 17.28 8.42
CA LYS A 23 4.92 18.57 8.84
C LYS A 23 3.69 18.94 8.02
N LEU A 24 3.68 18.65 6.73
CA LEU A 24 2.54 18.94 5.84
C LEU A 24 1.38 18.01 6.18
N ILE A 25 1.64 16.71 6.29
CA ILE A 25 0.62 15.70 6.63
C ILE A 25 0.03 15.98 8.02
N SER A 26 0.88 16.20 9.02
CA SER A 26 0.43 16.46 10.39
C SER A 26 -0.27 17.81 10.57
N SER A 27 -0.17 18.72 9.60
CA SER A 27 -0.84 20.03 9.67
C SER A 27 -2.34 19.96 9.42
N GLY A 28 -2.87 18.82 8.98
CA GLY A 28 -4.28 18.65 8.61
C GLY A 28 -4.68 19.37 7.31
N LYS A 29 -3.73 19.97 6.59
CA LYS A 29 -3.98 20.68 5.33
C LYS A 29 -4.23 19.75 4.13
N VAL A 30 -3.90 18.47 4.25
CA VAL A 30 -4.09 17.47 3.19
C VAL A 30 -5.32 16.63 3.52
N SER A 31 -6.38 16.79 2.74
CA SER A 31 -7.65 16.09 3.00
C SER A 31 -7.64 14.63 2.56
N ASN A 32 -6.91 14.32 1.47
CA ASN A 32 -6.83 12.97 0.92
C ASN A 32 -5.42 12.70 0.39
N VAL A 33 -4.97 11.45 0.55
CA VAL A 33 -3.70 10.97 0.01
C VAL A 33 -3.99 9.78 -0.89
N LEU A 34 -3.45 9.80 -2.11
CA LEU A 34 -3.50 8.67 -3.05
C LEU A 34 -2.07 8.21 -3.31
N ILE A 35 -1.78 6.96 -2.98
CA ILE A 35 -0.46 6.35 -3.12
C ILE A 35 -0.56 5.02 -3.85
N GLU A 36 0.52 4.64 -4.52
CA GLU A 36 0.75 3.24 -4.87
C GLU A 36 1.41 2.54 -3.67
N TYR A 37 0.90 1.37 -3.29
CA TYR A 37 1.51 0.54 -2.27
C TYR A 37 2.29 -0.56 -2.98
N SER A 38 3.63 -0.50 -2.99
CA SER A 38 4.44 -1.37 -3.88
C SER A 38 5.54 -2.15 -3.14
N PRO A 39 5.19 -3.03 -2.18
CA PRO A 39 6.15 -3.83 -1.40
C PRO A 39 7.11 -4.67 -2.25
N GLY A 40 6.69 -5.12 -3.43
CA GLY A 40 7.54 -5.86 -4.36
C GLY A 40 8.77 -5.09 -4.87
N VAL A 41 8.79 -3.75 -4.82
CA VAL A 41 9.96 -2.97 -5.28
C VAL A 41 11.17 -3.20 -4.38
N TRP A 42 10.98 -3.07 -3.07
CA TRP A 42 12.05 -3.28 -2.11
C TRP A 42 12.47 -4.75 -2.03
N GLU A 43 11.56 -5.67 -2.31
CA GLU A 43 11.91 -7.08 -2.44
C GLU A 43 12.89 -7.34 -3.59
N ARG A 44 12.59 -6.83 -4.79
CA ARG A 44 13.47 -6.97 -5.96
C ARG A 44 14.84 -6.33 -5.73
N GLN A 45 14.89 -5.24 -4.98
CA GLN A 45 16.13 -4.53 -4.63
C GLN A 45 16.86 -5.13 -3.42
N LYS A 46 16.32 -6.18 -2.79
CA LYS A 46 16.87 -6.81 -1.58
C LYS A 46 17.01 -5.86 -0.40
N LYS A 47 16.13 -4.86 -0.30
CA LYS A 47 16.07 -3.88 0.79
C LYS A 47 15.23 -4.39 1.96
N TRP A 48 15.59 -5.57 2.48
CA TRP A 48 14.78 -6.29 3.47
C TRP A 48 14.56 -5.50 4.75
N ASP A 49 15.59 -4.79 5.21
CA ASP A 49 15.51 -3.94 6.39
C ASP A 49 14.55 -2.77 6.21
N GLU A 50 14.25 -2.36 4.97
CA GLU A 50 13.35 -1.24 4.71
C GLU A 50 11.89 -1.69 4.65
N MET A 51 11.61 -2.94 4.28
CA MET A 51 10.26 -3.49 4.03
C MET A 51 9.18 -3.11 5.05
N HIS A 52 9.52 -3.10 6.35
CA HIS A 52 8.58 -2.74 7.41
C HIS A 52 8.06 -1.29 7.33
N LYS A 53 8.76 -0.38 6.64
CA LYS A 53 8.37 1.03 6.55
C LYS A 53 7.07 1.24 5.75
N LEU A 54 6.76 0.35 4.80
CA LEU A 54 5.54 0.43 4.01
C LEU A 54 4.27 0.21 4.86
N PRO A 55 4.09 -0.93 5.57
CA PRO A 55 2.95 -1.09 6.46
C PRO A 55 2.98 -0.07 7.62
N ALA A 56 4.15 0.29 8.16
CA ALA A 56 4.25 1.30 9.21
C ALA A 56 3.77 2.70 8.78
N MET A 57 4.00 3.09 7.52
CA MET A 57 3.48 4.34 6.95
C MET A 57 1.94 4.35 6.95
N LEU A 58 1.30 3.24 6.57
CA LEU A 58 -0.17 3.14 6.60
C LEU A 58 -0.71 3.22 8.03
N GLU A 59 -0.02 2.61 8.99
CA GLU A 59 -0.36 2.73 10.41
C GLU A 59 -0.22 4.18 10.90
N ALA A 60 0.82 4.89 10.49
CA ALA A 60 1.00 6.31 10.83
C ALA A 60 -0.13 7.19 10.30
N PHE A 61 -0.68 6.90 9.11
CA PHE A 61 -1.89 7.58 8.63
C PHE A 61 -3.11 7.29 9.52
N MET A 62 -3.28 6.03 9.95
CA MET A 62 -4.35 5.67 10.89
C MET A 62 -4.20 6.40 12.24
N ASP A 63 -2.97 6.50 12.75
CA ASP A 63 -2.66 7.21 14.00
C ASP A 63 -2.88 8.73 13.88
N ALA A 64 -2.71 9.28 12.69
CA ALA A 64 -3.08 10.66 12.37
C ALA A 64 -4.60 10.87 12.19
N GLY A 65 -5.42 9.83 12.39
CA GLY A 65 -6.87 9.89 12.27
C GLY A 65 -7.39 9.75 10.84
N MET A 66 -6.56 9.38 9.87
CA MET A 66 -6.99 9.13 8.50
C MET A 66 -7.58 7.72 8.36
N GLU A 67 -8.61 7.59 7.53
CA GLU A 67 -9.09 6.27 7.13
C GLU A 67 -8.32 5.77 5.90
N VAL A 68 -7.65 4.63 6.05
CA VAL A 68 -6.89 3.99 4.95
C VAL A 68 -7.79 2.99 4.24
N ARG A 69 -7.87 3.09 2.90
CA ARG A 69 -8.60 2.14 2.07
C ARG A 69 -7.78 1.70 0.87
N ASN A 70 -7.92 0.43 0.52
CA ASN A 70 -7.32 -0.18 -0.65
C ASN A 70 -8.27 -0.10 -1.84
N ILE A 71 -7.76 0.35 -2.97
CA ILE A 71 -8.41 0.19 -4.27
C ILE A 71 -7.77 -1.04 -4.89
N GLU A 72 -8.49 -2.16 -4.90
CA GLU A 72 -7.95 -3.39 -5.49
C GLU A 72 -7.58 -3.17 -6.95
N ASP A 73 -6.35 -3.57 -7.29
CA ASP A 73 -5.92 -3.63 -8.66
C ASP A 73 -6.35 -4.96 -9.28
N ARG A 74 -6.91 -4.94 -10.49
CA ARG A 74 -7.41 -6.14 -11.19
C ARG A 74 -6.27 -6.84 -11.93
N TYR A 75 -5.19 -7.17 -11.22
CA TYR A 75 -4.14 -8.01 -11.75
C TYR A 75 -4.67 -9.44 -11.90
N THR A 76 -4.68 -9.94 -13.13
CA THR A 76 -4.96 -11.34 -13.43
C THR A 76 -3.65 -12.02 -13.82
N ARG A 77 -3.61 -13.36 -13.83
CA ARG A 77 -2.45 -14.12 -14.38
C ARG A 77 -2.10 -13.75 -15.83
N GLY A 78 -3.01 -13.10 -16.57
CA GLY A 78 -2.79 -12.61 -17.93
C GLY A 78 -2.30 -11.15 -18.01
N GLY A 79 -1.96 -10.53 -16.87
CA GLY A 79 -1.58 -9.12 -16.76
C GLY A 79 -2.69 -8.25 -16.17
N ILE A 80 -2.50 -6.93 -16.22
CA ILE A 80 -3.49 -5.94 -15.78
C ILE A 80 -4.72 -6.07 -16.67
N GLN A 81 -5.84 -6.50 -16.10
CA GLN A 81 -7.12 -6.41 -16.79
C GLN A 81 -7.54 -4.94 -16.81
N ARG A 82 -7.04 -4.21 -17.83
CA ARG A 82 -7.33 -2.80 -18.02
C ARG A 82 -8.83 -2.63 -18.18
N SER A 83 -9.48 -2.03 -17.20
CA SER A 83 -10.87 -1.59 -17.34
C SER A 83 -10.94 -0.56 -18.46
N SER A 84 -11.85 -0.77 -19.40
CA SER A 84 -12.18 0.17 -20.47
C SER A 84 -12.71 1.48 -19.87
N PRO A 85 -12.56 2.63 -20.57
CA PRO A 85 -13.15 3.89 -20.13
C PRO A 85 -14.66 3.81 -19.86
N GLN A 86 -15.39 2.91 -20.53
CA GLN A 86 -16.81 2.65 -20.26
C GLN A 86 -17.02 1.93 -18.92
N GLU A 87 -16.17 0.97 -18.56
CA GLU A 87 -16.22 0.31 -17.26
C GLU A 87 -15.89 1.26 -16.12
N TRP A 88 -14.94 2.19 -16.30
CA TRP A 88 -14.66 3.25 -15.32
C TRP A 88 -15.86 4.18 -15.12
N LYS A 89 -16.56 4.54 -16.20
CA LYS A 89 -17.79 5.35 -16.12
C LYS A 89 -18.94 4.61 -15.43
N ALA A 90 -19.01 3.29 -15.56
CA ALA A 90 -20.02 2.46 -14.90
C ALA A 90 -19.65 2.16 -13.44
N ALA A 91 -18.37 1.99 -13.14
CA ALA A 91 -17.81 1.69 -11.82
C ALA A 91 -17.58 2.96 -10.99
N LEU A 92 -18.57 3.86 -10.95
CA LEU A 92 -18.53 5.16 -10.25
C LEU A 92 -18.05 5.11 -8.79
N ARG A 93 -17.94 3.91 -8.19
CA ARG A 93 -17.33 3.66 -6.89
C ARG A 93 -16.56 2.34 -6.95
N PRO A 94 -15.22 2.35 -7.18
CA PRO A 94 -14.45 1.13 -6.94
C PRO A 94 -14.70 0.68 -5.49
N LYS A 95 -14.77 -0.64 -5.28
CA LYS A 95 -14.89 -1.19 -3.93
C LYS A 95 -13.59 -0.83 -3.20
N MET A 96 -13.69 0.11 -2.26
CA MET A 96 -12.57 0.54 -1.44
C MET A 96 -12.60 -0.26 -0.15
N GLU A 97 -11.79 -1.30 -0.07
CA GLU A 97 -11.72 -2.15 1.12
C GLU A 97 -10.97 -1.43 2.23
N LYS A 98 -11.48 -1.52 3.46
CA LYS A 98 -10.85 -0.85 4.59
C LYS A 98 -9.57 -1.59 4.98
N VAL A 99 -8.46 -0.88 5.04
CA VAL A 99 -7.20 -1.40 5.60
C VAL A 99 -7.24 -1.21 7.11
N THR A 100 -6.85 -2.24 7.84
CA THR A 100 -6.77 -2.24 9.31
C THR A 100 -5.41 -2.71 9.77
N ARG A 101 -5.07 -2.48 11.03
CA ARG A 101 -3.85 -3.06 11.62
C ARG A 101 -3.83 -4.59 11.53
N GLU A 102 -5.00 -5.24 11.55
CA GLU A 102 -5.11 -6.68 11.36
C GLU A 102 -4.69 -7.10 9.95
N THR A 103 -5.15 -6.39 8.91
CA THR A 103 -4.78 -6.69 7.52
C THR A 103 -3.30 -6.42 7.25
N LEU A 104 -2.68 -5.50 7.99
CA LEU A 104 -1.25 -5.18 7.87
C LEU A 104 -0.31 -6.17 8.58
N LYS A 105 -0.84 -7.06 9.43
CA LYS A 105 0.00 -8.08 10.10
C LYS A 105 0.72 -8.98 9.12
N ALA A 106 0.06 -9.33 8.02
CA ALA A 106 0.62 -10.18 6.98
C ALA A 106 1.85 -9.54 6.32
N ASP A 107 1.77 -8.26 6.03
CA ASP A 107 2.81 -7.47 5.38
C ASP A 107 4.01 -7.23 6.32
N HIS A 108 3.76 -7.00 7.62
CA HIS A 108 4.80 -6.97 8.65
C HIS A 108 5.52 -8.32 8.80
N GLU A 109 4.78 -9.42 8.87
CA GLU A 109 5.37 -10.77 8.95
C GLU A 109 6.17 -11.12 7.69
N ASN A 110 5.71 -10.70 6.51
CA ASN A 110 6.46 -10.87 5.28
C ASN A 110 7.80 -10.11 5.32
N ALA A 111 7.79 -8.84 5.75
CA ALA A 111 9.01 -8.05 5.91
C ALA A 111 10.02 -8.72 6.85
N GLU A 112 9.57 -9.20 8.01
CA GLU A 112 10.43 -9.91 8.98
C GLU A 112 10.97 -11.24 8.42
N ARG A 113 10.16 -11.98 7.66
CA ARG A 113 10.62 -13.21 7.01
C ARG A 113 11.71 -12.95 5.99
N MET A 114 11.51 -11.97 5.11
CA MET A 114 12.48 -11.60 4.08
C MET A 114 13.79 -11.12 4.70
N LYS A 115 13.73 -10.33 5.77
CA LYS A 115 14.89 -9.91 6.55
C LYS A 115 15.68 -11.08 7.14
N ASN A 116 14.99 -12.11 7.61
CA ASN A 116 15.60 -13.33 8.15
C ASN A 116 16.00 -14.36 7.08
N GLY A 117 16.03 -13.98 5.81
CA GLY A 117 16.43 -14.86 4.71
C GLY A 117 15.43 -15.98 4.41
N LYS A 118 14.21 -15.90 4.94
CA LYS A 118 13.11 -16.78 4.55
C LYS A 118 12.53 -16.28 3.21
N MET A 119 12.13 -17.19 2.32
CA MET A 119 11.48 -16.82 1.06
C MET A 119 10.20 -15.99 1.30
N ASN A 120 9.80 -15.20 0.30
CA ASN A 120 8.53 -14.47 0.25
C ASN A 120 7.37 -15.47 0.29
N ARG A 121 6.99 -15.84 1.50
CA ARG A 121 5.91 -16.76 1.82
C ARG A 121 5.20 -16.20 3.03
N ILE A 122 4.26 -15.32 2.76
CA ILE A 122 3.24 -14.89 3.70
C ILE A 122 2.58 -16.16 4.27
N PRO A 123 2.44 -16.27 5.60
CA PRO A 123 1.71 -17.39 6.20
C PRO A 123 0.33 -17.57 5.56
N GLU A 124 -0.09 -18.82 5.31
CA GLU A 124 -1.34 -19.13 4.59
C GLU A 124 -2.58 -18.57 5.30
N ASP A 125 -2.55 -18.49 6.62
CA ASP A 125 -3.59 -17.90 7.46
C ASP A 125 -3.69 -16.37 7.33
N LEU A 126 -2.58 -15.72 6.97
CA LEU A 126 -2.50 -14.27 6.78
C LEU A 126 -2.64 -13.86 5.30
N HIS A 127 -2.39 -14.78 4.37
CA HIS A 127 -2.37 -14.53 2.94
C HIS A 127 -3.68 -13.93 2.37
N PRO A 128 -4.90 -14.35 2.76
CA PRO A 128 -6.14 -13.76 2.24
C PRO A 128 -6.33 -12.28 2.60
N ASN A 129 -5.62 -11.81 3.63
CA ASN A 129 -5.76 -10.46 4.17
C ASN A 129 -4.57 -9.54 3.83
N SER A 130 -3.55 -10.05 3.12
CA SER A 130 -2.34 -9.30 2.82
C SER A 130 -2.51 -8.39 1.60
N LEU A 131 -2.05 -7.14 1.73
CA LEU A 131 -1.97 -6.23 0.60
C LEU A 131 -0.90 -6.70 -0.40
N HIS A 132 0.20 -7.27 0.09
CA HIS A 132 1.22 -7.92 -0.74
C HIS A 132 0.67 -9.07 -1.59
N ALA A 133 -0.30 -9.84 -1.08
CA ALA A 133 -0.94 -10.93 -1.84
C ALA A 133 -1.92 -10.42 -2.91
N ALA A 134 -2.55 -9.27 -2.68
CA ALA A 134 -3.44 -8.62 -3.65
C ALA A 134 -2.66 -8.04 -4.85
N LEU A 135 -1.43 -7.61 -4.61
CA LEU A 135 -0.50 -7.10 -5.61
C LEU A 135 0.33 -8.26 -6.15
N GLY A 136 -0.33 -9.15 -6.89
CA GLY A 136 0.32 -10.33 -7.48
C GLY A 136 1.64 -9.97 -8.15
N HIS A 137 2.73 -10.58 -7.69
CA HIS A 137 4.04 -10.44 -8.31
C HIS A 137 3.94 -10.83 -9.79
N ASN A 138 4.32 -9.92 -10.69
CA ASN A 138 4.79 -10.30 -12.02
C ASN A 138 6.10 -11.07 -11.90
#